data_AF-A0A3P7NV28-F1
#
_entry.id   AF-A0A3P7NV28-F1
#
_cell.length_a   1.000
_cell.length_b   1.000
_cell.length_c   1.000
_cell.angle_alpha   90.00
_cell.angle_beta   90.00
_cell.angle_gamma   90.00
#
_symmetry.space_group_name_H-M   'P 1'
#
loop_
_entity.id
_entity.type
_entity.pdbx_description
1 polymer ?
#
loop_
_entity_poly.entity_id
_entity_poly.type
_entity_poly.pdbx_seq_one_letter_code
_entity_poly.pdbx_strand_id
1 'polypeptide(L)'
;MVISGYLSSIITTLERRFDLTSRQVGYLYSSLEVTAVLSTAGFSFLDGRKHNRPRIIGICGFILGFGFLLFALPHWLSGAYRPTADSSGVERSALCDRRLNLSDLLSSGGSLPPAFSSQRLCAESETTLKFGDNSISTDYTVALPLFCLAMSLVGLGTSPLHVLAPTFLWDNLSERHFSNAFSTTGLFYSAAALGPACGFIAGAAFLQVYIDHPTRPPSSLTTYNAAWLGAWWMGMLVFGGLAFITSSPAVAFPRRLPAQPCTPPLLDSSTETTLVGRSFGSLVNPRICGVSTTIPAPLPQLPLN
;
A
#
# COMPACT_ATOMS: atom_id res chain seq x y z
N MET A 1 -4.66 -2.43 -2.65
CA MET A 1 -5.32 -3.65 -2.12
C MET A 1 -4.56 -4.92 -2.51
N VAL A 2 -4.16 -5.13 -3.77
CA VAL A 2 -3.40 -6.32 -4.23
C VAL A 2 -2.13 -6.61 -3.41
N ILE A 3 -1.41 -5.56 -3.00
CA ILE A 3 -0.17 -5.68 -2.23
C ILE A 3 -0.32 -6.48 -0.93
N SER A 4 -1.46 -6.43 -0.26
CA SER A 4 -1.67 -7.14 1.01
C SER A 4 -1.57 -8.67 0.84
N GLY A 5 -2.24 -9.22 -0.19
CA GLY A 5 -2.15 -10.63 -0.52
C GLY A 5 -0.81 -11.01 -1.15
N TYR A 6 -0.29 -10.14 -2.02
CA TYR A 6 0.99 -10.41 -2.68
C TYR A 6 2.16 -10.45 -1.69
N LEU A 7 2.27 -9.46 -0.81
CA LEU A 7 3.32 -9.39 0.21
C LEU A 7 3.27 -10.60 1.16
N SER A 8 2.07 -10.99 1.57
CA SER A 8 1.85 -12.19 2.38
C SER A 8 2.33 -13.47 1.68
N SER A 9 2.20 -13.54 0.35
CA SER A 9 2.65 -14.69 -0.44
C SER A 9 4.17 -14.75 -0.59
N ILE A 10 4.85 -13.61 -0.74
CA ILE A 10 6.29 -13.58 -1.02
C ILE A 10 7.15 -13.50 0.25
N ILE A 11 6.56 -13.28 1.43
CA ILE A 11 7.34 -12.98 2.63
C ILE A 11 8.31 -14.09 3.01
N THR A 12 7.88 -15.34 2.91
CA THR A 12 8.72 -16.51 3.19
C THR A 12 9.90 -16.59 2.22
N THR A 13 9.74 -16.16 0.97
CA THR A 13 10.88 -16.08 0.03
C THR A 13 11.84 -14.96 0.36
N LEU A 14 11.36 -13.83 0.89
CA LEU A 14 12.22 -12.74 1.34
C LEU A 14 13.01 -13.14 2.59
N GLU A 15 12.36 -13.77 3.57
CA GLU A 15 13.00 -14.33 4.76
C GLU A 15 14.12 -15.28 4.35
N ARG A 16 13.86 -16.20 3.43
CA ARG A 16 14.84 -17.19 2.98
C ARG A 16 15.94 -16.63 2.08
N ARG A 17 15.66 -15.58 1.30
CA ARG A 17 16.64 -14.97 0.39
C ARG A 17 17.62 -14.04 1.11
N PHE A 18 17.11 -13.23 2.03
CA PHE A 18 17.86 -12.18 2.72
C PHE A 18 18.18 -12.54 4.18
N ASP A 19 17.86 -13.79 4.58
CA ASP A 19 18.01 -14.30 5.94
C ASP A 19 17.38 -13.38 7.00
N LEU A 20 16.16 -12.89 6.70
CA LEU A 20 15.46 -11.97 7.57
C LEU A 20 14.81 -12.72 8.72
N THR A 21 15.04 -12.23 9.93
CA THR A 21 14.31 -12.69 11.13
C THR A 21 12.85 -12.21 11.09
N SER A 22 11.94 -12.92 11.75
CA SER A 22 10.52 -12.52 11.80
C SER A 22 10.33 -11.13 12.46
N ARG A 23 11.23 -10.74 13.38
CA ARG A 23 11.25 -9.38 13.97
C ARG A 23 11.53 -8.31 12.91
N GLN A 24 12.47 -8.58 12.02
CA GLN A 24 12.85 -7.69 10.93
C GLN A 24 11.71 -7.56 9.90
N VAL A 25 11.06 -8.68 9.55
CA VAL A 25 9.83 -8.67 8.74
C VAL A 25 8.71 -7.87 9.41
N GLY A 26 8.60 -7.94 10.73
CA GLY A 26 7.68 -7.11 11.52
C GLY A 26 7.90 -5.60 11.30
N TYR A 27 9.15 -5.16 11.11
CA TYR A 27 9.46 -3.77 10.77
C TYR A 27 8.96 -3.36 9.39
N LEU A 28 8.96 -4.26 8.40
CA LEU A 28 8.40 -3.98 7.08
C LEU A 28 6.89 -3.72 7.17
N TYR A 29 6.15 -4.59 7.85
CA TYR A 29 4.70 -4.41 8.03
C TYR A 29 4.36 -3.16 8.83
N SER A 30 5.08 -2.90 9.93
CA SER A 30 4.83 -1.72 10.75
C SER A 30 5.13 -0.41 10.01
N SER A 31 6.17 -0.37 9.18
CA SER A 31 6.49 0.83 8.38
C SER A 31 5.35 1.20 7.42
N LEU A 32 4.69 0.23 6.80
CA LEU A 32 3.53 0.47 5.93
C LEU A 32 2.36 1.04 6.72
N GLU A 33 2.00 0.41 7.85
CA GLU A 33 0.85 0.83 8.66
C GLU A 33 1.06 2.20 9.30
N VAL A 34 2.23 2.46 9.89
CA VAL A 34 2.55 3.77 10.49
C VAL A 34 2.48 4.86 9.43
N THR A 35 3.09 4.64 8.27
CA THR A 35 3.11 5.63 7.19
C THR A 35 1.73 5.82 6.57
N ALA A 36 0.92 4.76 6.51
CA ALA A 36 -0.46 4.81 6.07
C ALA A 36 -1.34 5.71 6.96
N VAL A 37 -1.22 5.55 8.28
CA VAL A 37 -1.93 6.38 9.26
C VAL A 37 -1.49 7.84 9.16
N LEU A 38 -0.17 8.08 9.11
CA LEU A 38 0.38 9.42 8.99
C LEU A 38 -0.03 10.12 7.70
N SER A 39 0.00 9.40 6.57
CA SER A 39 -0.45 9.94 5.27
C SER A 39 -1.92 10.33 5.34
N THR A 40 -2.77 9.42 5.83
CA THR A 40 -4.22 9.66 5.92
C THR A 40 -4.54 10.84 6.82
N ALA A 41 -3.89 10.94 7.98
CA ALA A 41 -4.03 12.08 8.87
C ALA A 41 -3.58 13.39 8.17
N GLY A 42 -2.39 13.38 7.55
CA GLY A 42 -1.87 14.54 6.81
C GLY A 42 -2.83 15.03 5.73
N PHE A 43 -3.33 14.13 4.88
CA PHE A 43 -4.28 14.47 3.82
C PHE A 43 -5.66 14.87 4.35
N SER A 44 -6.07 14.41 5.53
CA SER A 44 -7.32 14.83 6.18
C SER A 44 -7.26 16.27 6.70
N PHE A 45 -6.10 16.72 7.19
CA PHE A 45 -5.90 18.11 7.63
C PHE A 45 -5.65 19.08 6.46
N LEU A 46 -5.13 18.58 5.34
CA LEU A 46 -4.94 19.35 4.10
C LEU A 46 -6.27 19.43 3.34
N ASP A 47 -7.16 20.29 3.82
CA ASP A 47 -8.57 20.40 3.39
C ASP A 47 -8.78 20.41 1.85
N GLY A 48 -9.59 19.46 1.37
CA GLY A 48 -9.83 19.10 -0.04
C GLY A 48 -10.72 20.06 -0.83
N ARG A 49 -10.96 21.28 -0.34
CA ARG A 49 -11.68 22.35 -1.07
C ARG A 49 -10.78 23.27 -1.88
N LYS A 50 -9.48 23.37 -1.54
CA LYS A 50 -8.52 24.24 -2.25
C LYS A 50 -7.74 23.54 -3.35
N HIS A 51 -7.63 22.22 -3.32
CA HIS A 51 -6.77 21.45 -4.22
C HIS A 51 -7.55 20.51 -5.14
N ASN A 52 -6.99 20.26 -6.32
CA ASN A 52 -7.58 19.38 -7.32
C ASN A 52 -7.49 17.92 -6.87
N ARG A 53 -8.56 17.41 -6.27
CA ARG A 53 -8.70 16.02 -5.82
C ARG A 53 -8.21 14.96 -6.84
N PRO A 54 -8.60 15.00 -8.14
CA PRO A 54 -8.14 13.98 -9.09
C PRO A 54 -6.62 14.03 -9.33
N ARG A 55 -6.00 15.21 -9.28
CA ARG A 55 -4.55 15.34 -9.45
C ARG A 55 -3.78 14.82 -8.24
N ILE A 56 -4.31 15.00 -7.02
CA ILE A 56 -3.72 14.41 -5.81
C ILE A 56 -3.76 12.89 -5.91
N ILE A 57 -4.92 12.33 -6.27
CA ILE A 57 -5.10 10.89 -6.48
C ILE A 57 -4.07 10.36 -7.49
N GLY A 58 -3.85 11.06 -8.60
CA GLY A 58 -2.79 10.72 -9.55
C GLY A 58 -1.39 10.77 -8.94
N ILE A 59 -1.00 11.85 -8.26
CA ILE A 59 0.32 11.96 -7.63
C ILE A 59 0.55 10.81 -6.62
N CYS A 60 -0.45 10.48 -5.79
CA CYS A 60 -0.40 9.35 -4.87
C CYS A 60 -0.19 8.01 -5.61
N GLY A 61 -0.82 7.83 -6.78
CA GLY A 61 -0.59 6.68 -7.66
C GLY A 61 0.84 6.58 -8.20
N PHE A 62 1.47 7.72 -8.54
CA PHE A 62 2.88 7.73 -8.94
C PHE A 62 3.82 7.37 -7.78
N ILE A 63 3.56 7.89 -6.58
CA ILE A 63 4.31 7.56 -5.36
C ILE A 63 4.20 6.06 -5.07
N LEU A 64 3.00 5.48 -5.21
CA LEU A 64 2.76 4.05 -5.06
C LEU A 64 3.57 3.23 -6.07
N GLY A 65 3.53 3.60 -7.35
CA GLY A 65 4.30 2.93 -8.40
C GLY A 65 5.81 2.96 -8.12
N PHE A 66 6.33 4.11 -7.68
CA PHE A 66 7.73 4.25 -7.30
C PHE A 66 8.09 3.40 -6.06
N GLY A 67 7.19 3.30 -5.08
CA GLY A 67 7.35 2.42 -3.93
C GLY A 67 7.52 0.95 -4.34
N PHE A 68 6.72 0.45 -5.30
CA PHE A 68 6.89 -0.91 -5.82
C PHE A 68 8.20 -1.13 -6.59
N LEU A 69 8.65 -0.15 -7.37
CA LEU A 69 9.94 -0.22 -8.04
C LEU A 69 11.10 -0.28 -7.04
N LEU A 70 11.07 0.55 -5.99
CA LEU A 70 12.07 0.51 -4.93
C LEU A 70 12.03 -0.80 -4.14
N PHE A 71 10.85 -1.41 -3.96
CA PHE A 71 10.75 -2.71 -3.32
C PHE A 71 11.44 -3.81 -4.14
N ALA A 72 11.40 -3.73 -5.48
CA ALA A 72 12.09 -4.69 -6.34
C ALA A 72 13.62 -4.47 -6.39
N LEU A 73 14.09 -3.24 -6.12
CA LEU A 73 15.48 -2.82 -6.26
C LEU A 73 16.53 -3.74 -5.56
N PRO A 74 16.31 -4.22 -4.31
CA PRO A 74 17.26 -5.09 -3.62
C PRO A 74 17.60 -6.37 -4.38
N HIS A 75 16.71 -6.86 -5.26
CA HIS A 75 16.97 -8.07 -6.04
C HIS A 75 18.25 -7.92 -6.88
N TRP A 76 18.34 -6.85 -7.68
CA TRP A 76 19.53 -6.58 -8.51
C TRP A 76 20.76 -6.20 -7.70
N LEU A 77 20.56 -5.57 -6.53
CA LEU A 77 21.67 -5.19 -5.66
C LEU A 77 22.31 -6.40 -4.96
N SER A 78 21.53 -7.45 -4.68
CA SER A 78 21.95 -8.66 -3.96
C SER A 78 22.79 -9.65 -4.77
N GLY A 79 22.96 -9.42 -6.08
CA GLY A 79 23.64 -10.35 -6.98
C GLY A 79 22.86 -11.64 -7.24
N ALA A 80 23.44 -12.57 -8.02
CA ALA A 80 22.80 -13.83 -8.40
C ALA A 80 22.55 -14.76 -7.20
N TYR A 81 21.43 -15.49 -7.20
CA TYR A 81 21.13 -16.50 -6.20
C TYR A 81 22.03 -17.72 -6.40
N ARG A 82 22.78 -18.09 -5.36
CA ARG A 82 23.52 -19.36 -5.31
C ARG A 82 22.80 -20.28 -4.34
N PRO A 83 22.09 -21.30 -4.83
CA PRO A 83 21.56 -22.33 -3.94
C PRO A 83 22.74 -22.95 -3.21
N THR A 84 22.66 -23.06 -1.89
CA THR A 84 23.52 -23.95 -1.13
C THR A 84 23.22 -25.37 -1.59
N ALA A 85 23.92 -25.81 -2.63
CA ALA A 85 23.97 -27.21 -2.99
C ALA A 85 24.61 -27.93 -1.80
N ASP A 86 23.85 -28.77 -1.13
CA ASP A 86 24.37 -29.75 -0.17
C ASP A 86 25.18 -30.81 -0.95
N SER A 87 26.27 -30.38 -1.57
CA SER A 87 27.22 -31.21 -2.29
C SER A 87 28.61 -31.06 -1.69
N SER A 88 28.69 -31.36 -0.41
CA SER A 88 29.84 -31.96 0.27
C SER A 88 29.34 -32.29 1.66
N GLY A 89 29.46 -33.55 2.09
CA GLY A 89 29.17 -33.99 3.45
C GLY A 89 30.06 -33.29 4.46
N VAL A 90 29.71 -32.04 4.77
CA VAL A 90 30.14 -31.30 5.95
C VAL A 90 28.89 -31.21 6.80
N GLU A 91 28.85 -32.11 7.76
CA GLU A 91 27.95 -32.19 8.90
C GLU A 91 27.23 -30.86 9.21
N ARG A 92 25.97 -30.74 8.74
CA ARG A 92 24.99 -29.89 9.42
C ARG A 92 24.56 -30.57 10.71
N SER A 93 25.49 -30.70 11.63
CA SER A 93 25.25 -30.98 13.05
C SER A 93 24.90 -29.66 13.73
N ALA A 94 23.79 -29.06 13.32
CA ALA A 94 23.11 -27.98 14.05
C ALA A 94 21.70 -28.44 14.49
N LEU A 95 21.52 -29.75 14.63
CA LEU A 95 20.55 -30.29 15.56
C LEU A 95 21.16 -30.15 16.95
N CYS A 96 20.39 -29.61 17.90
CA CYS A 96 20.73 -29.61 19.32
C CYS A 96 20.78 -31.07 19.84
N ASP A 97 21.78 -31.84 19.43
CA ASP A 97 22.13 -33.12 20.02
C ASP A 97 23.37 -32.88 20.87
N ARG A 98 23.14 -32.35 22.08
CA ARG A 98 24.16 -32.41 23.12
C ARG A 98 24.22 -33.87 23.55
N ARG A 99 24.97 -34.70 22.82
CA ARG A 99 25.50 -35.96 23.37
C ARG A 99 26.38 -35.59 24.55
N LEU A 100 25.76 -35.52 25.73
CA LEU A 100 26.46 -35.60 27.00
C LEU A 100 27.05 -37.00 27.06
N ASN A 101 28.35 -37.12 26.83
CA ASN A 101 29.06 -38.37 27.12
C ASN A 101 29.00 -38.59 28.64
N LEU A 102 28.40 -39.71 29.04
CA LEU A 102 28.22 -40.12 30.43
C LEU A 102 29.56 -40.27 31.19
N SER A 103 30.68 -40.30 30.48
CA SER A 103 32.03 -40.30 31.04
C SER A 103 32.48 -38.93 31.58
N ASP A 104 31.95 -37.81 31.08
CA ASP A 104 32.36 -36.47 31.53
C ASP A 104 31.64 -36.02 32.81
N LEU A 105 30.47 -36.61 33.12
CA LEU A 105 29.73 -36.35 34.37
C LEU A 105 30.28 -37.12 35.58
N LEU A 106 31.11 -38.14 35.36
CA LEU A 106 31.73 -38.92 36.45
C LEU A 106 33.11 -38.37 36.88
N SER A 107 33.66 -37.43 36.10
CA SER A 107 35.01 -36.88 36.31
C SER A 107 35.03 -35.57 37.10
N SER A 108 33.88 -34.91 37.27
CA SER A 108 33.77 -33.64 37.99
C SER A 108 32.83 -33.79 39.17
N GLY A 109 33.39 -33.99 40.36
CA GLY A 109 32.67 -33.93 41.63
C GLY A 109 32.09 -32.53 41.89
N GLY A 110 30.92 -32.25 41.33
CA GLY A 110 30.25 -30.95 41.42
C GLY A 110 28.75 -31.09 41.69
N SER A 111 28.30 -30.41 42.73
CA SER A 111 26.93 -30.30 43.26
C SER A 111 25.83 -30.04 42.22
N LEU A 112 24.66 -30.65 42.44
CA LEU A 112 23.38 -30.36 41.78
C LEU A 112 23.01 -28.85 41.84
N PRO A 113 22.59 -28.22 40.73
CA PRO A 113 21.70 -27.07 40.75
C PRO A 113 20.25 -27.50 40.43
N PRO A 114 19.25 -26.69 40.81
CA PRO A 114 17.85 -27.10 40.85
C PRO A 114 17.25 -27.26 39.45
N ALA A 115 16.23 -28.12 39.36
CA ALA A 115 15.30 -28.11 38.24
C ALA A 115 14.68 -26.70 38.11
N PHE A 116 14.52 -26.24 36.86
CA PHE A 116 13.88 -24.99 36.43
C PHE A 116 14.84 -23.78 36.22
N SER A 117 15.41 -23.65 35.01
CA SER A 117 15.79 -22.33 34.46
C SER A 117 16.05 -22.39 32.95
N SER A 118 15.10 -21.80 32.22
CA SER A 118 15.12 -21.17 30.90
C SER A 118 16.37 -21.28 30.01
N GLN A 119 16.22 -22.11 28.99
CA GLN A 119 16.65 -21.97 27.60
C GLN A 119 16.94 -20.51 27.15
N ARG A 120 18.22 -20.10 27.13
CA ARG A 120 18.73 -18.97 26.33
C ARG A 120 20.22 -19.15 26.01
N LEU A 121 20.51 -20.00 25.04
CA LEU A 121 21.78 -20.00 24.30
C LEU A 121 21.50 -20.51 22.87
N CYS A 122 20.74 -19.71 22.12
CA CYS A 122 20.93 -19.61 20.68
C CYS A 122 21.28 -18.14 20.48
N ALA A 123 22.41 -17.88 19.84
CA ALA A 123 22.96 -16.54 19.68
C ALA A 123 21.89 -15.58 19.12
N GLU A 124 21.46 -14.66 19.98
CA GLU A 124 20.83 -13.41 19.58
C GLU A 124 21.91 -12.66 18.78
N SER A 125 21.88 -12.77 17.47
CA SER A 125 22.57 -11.81 16.62
C SER A 125 21.75 -10.52 16.69
N GLU A 126 21.95 -9.74 17.75
CA GLU A 126 21.56 -8.34 17.75
C GLU A 126 22.27 -7.67 16.57
N THR A 127 21.56 -7.49 15.45
CA THR A 127 21.91 -6.42 14.50
C THR A 127 21.58 -5.09 15.17
N THR A 128 22.43 -4.70 16.12
CA THR A 128 22.52 -3.32 16.57
C THR A 128 23.08 -2.50 15.42
N LEU A 129 22.32 -1.48 15.01
CA LEU A 129 22.70 -0.50 14.01
C LEU A 129 24.06 0.13 14.37
N LYS A 130 25.09 -0.17 13.59
CA LYS A 130 26.30 0.65 13.52
C LYS A 130 26.27 1.44 12.22
N PHE A 131 26.10 2.75 12.34
CA PHE A 131 26.33 3.71 11.27
C PHE A 131 27.75 4.26 11.45
N GLY A 132 28.61 4.04 10.44
CA GLY A 132 30.00 4.50 10.43
C GLY A 132 31.01 3.37 10.57
N ASP A 133 31.42 2.80 9.44
CA ASP A 133 32.78 2.97 8.93
C ASP A 133 32.92 2.28 7.57
N ASN A 134 33.66 2.93 6.68
CA ASN A 134 33.77 2.63 5.27
C ASN A 134 34.50 1.30 5.04
N SER A 135 33.74 0.21 4.93
CA SER A 135 34.13 -0.99 4.21
C SER A 135 32.89 -1.53 3.52
N ILE A 136 32.88 -1.48 2.17
CA ILE A 136 31.82 -2.07 1.34
C ILE A 136 32.02 -3.59 1.41
N SER A 137 31.55 -4.17 2.50
CA SER A 137 31.25 -5.60 2.59
C SER A 137 29.78 -5.73 2.22
N THR A 138 29.51 -6.38 1.09
CA THR A 138 28.16 -6.61 0.55
C THR A 138 27.38 -7.57 1.45
N ASP A 139 26.90 -7.05 2.57
CA ASP A 139 25.94 -7.72 3.45
C ASP A 139 24.53 -7.19 3.17
N TYR A 140 23.53 -8.05 3.37
CA TYR A 140 22.10 -7.76 3.21
C TYR A 140 21.57 -6.67 4.17
N THR A 141 22.47 -5.99 4.91
CA THR A 141 22.21 -4.88 5.84
C THR A 141 21.55 -3.69 5.15
N VAL A 142 21.83 -3.43 3.86
CA VAL A 142 21.19 -2.35 3.09
C VAL A 142 19.79 -2.71 2.57
N ALA A 143 19.44 -4.01 2.50
CA ALA A 143 18.17 -4.44 1.93
C ALA A 143 16.99 -4.11 2.85
N LEU A 144 17.12 -4.33 4.16
CA LEU A 144 16.06 -4.06 5.13
C LEU A 144 15.61 -2.58 5.17
N PRO A 145 16.50 -1.58 5.34
CA PRO A 145 16.08 -0.18 5.33
C PRO A 145 15.48 0.23 3.98
N LEU A 146 15.96 -0.35 2.87
CA LEU A 146 15.40 -0.13 1.54
C LEU A 146 13.98 -0.70 1.40
N PHE A 147 13.73 -1.90 1.92
CA PHE A 147 12.37 -2.46 2.00
C PHE A 147 11.45 -1.61 2.87
N CYS A 148 11.91 -1.16 4.05
CA CYS A 148 11.13 -0.27 4.90
C CYS A 148 10.80 1.06 4.20
N LEU A 149 11.76 1.68 3.51
CA LEU A 149 11.54 2.91 2.75
C LEU A 149 10.54 2.70 1.61
N ALA A 150 10.67 1.59 0.88
CA ALA A 150 9.72 1.22 -0.17
C ALA A 150 8.30 1.05 0.39
N MET A 151 8.16 0.34 1.52
CA MET A 151 6.89 0.11 2.21
C MET A 151 6.28 1.40 2.77
N SER A 152 7.11 2.33 3.26
CA SER A 152 6.66 3.68 3.62
C SER A 152 6.08 4.43 2.43
N LEU A 153 6.73 4.40 1.25
CA LEU A 153 6.19 5.05 0.04
C LEU A 153 4.89 4.39 -0.43
N VAL A 154 4.81 3.06 -0.38
CA VAL A 154 3.58 2.32 -0.67
C VAL A 154 2.47 2.74 0.30
N GLY A 155 2.75 2.90 1.59
CA GLY A 155 1.82 3.43 2.58
C GLY A 155 1.41 4.88 2.31
N LEU A 156 2.36 5.76 1.98
CA LEU A 156 2.08 7.16 1.63
C LEU A 156 1.13 7.27 0.43
N GLY A 157 1.36 6.48 -0.62
CA GLY A 157 0.57 6.51 -1.85
C GLY A 157 -0.78 5.82 -1.71
N THR A 158 -0.84 4.67 -1.03
CA THR A 158 -2.05 3.83 -0.98
C THR A 158 -3.14 4.41 -0.07
N SER A 159 -2.78 4.94 1.08
CA SER A 159 -3.74 5.31 2.12
C SER A 159 -4.66 6.50 1.76
N PRO A 160 -4.15 7.63 1.26
CA PRO A 160 -5.02 8.71 0.81
C PRO A 160 -5.90 8.30 -0.37
N LEU A 161 -5.49 7.32 -1.20
CA LEU A 161 -6.37 6.78 -2.25
C LEU A 161 -7.61 6.10 -1.67
N HIS A 162 -7.51 5.43 -0.51
CA HIS A 162 -8.64 4.77 0.13
C HIS A 162 -9.67 5.75 0.70
N VAL A 163 -9.26 6.99 0.98
CA VAL A 163 -10.15 8.04 1.50
C VAL A 163 -10.62 8.97 0.38
N LEU A 164 -9.70 9.42 -0.48
CA LEU A 164 -9.98 10.39 -1.53
C LEU A 164 -10.74 9.77 -2.72
N ALA A 165 -10.49 8.51 -3.07
CA ALA A 165 -11.17 7.92 -4.22
C ALA A 165 -12.68 7.70 -3.97
N PRO A 166 -13.12 7.12 -2.83
CA PRO A 166 -14.56 7.02 -2.54
C PRO A 166 -15.21 8.38 -2.41
N THR A 167 -14.59 9.32 -1.69
CA THR A 167 -15.18 10.67 -1.50
C THR A 167 -15.26 11.45 -2.81
N PHE A 168 -14.28 11.30 -3.71
CA PHE A 168 -14.37 11.86 -5.05
C PHE A 168 -15.50 11.19 -5.85
N LEU A 169 -15.64 9.87 -5.77
CA LEU A 169 -16.70 9.16 -6.48
C LEU A 169 -18.09 9.63 -6.03
N TRP A 170 -18.33 9.72 -4.71
CA TRP A 170 -19.58 10.22 -4.14
C TRP A 170 -19.92 11.64 -4.59
N ASP A 171 -18.93 12.55 -4.61
CA ASP A 171 -19.16 13.95 -4.99
C ASP A 171 -19.45 14.14 -6.50
N ASN A 172 -19.08 13.18 -7.35
CA ASN A 172 -19.25 13.28 -8.81
C ASN A 172 -20.44 12.47 -9.34
N LEU A 173 -21.06 11.63 -8.52
CA LEU A 173 -22.24 10.86 -8.89
C LEU A 173 -23.50 11.65 -8.57
N SER A 174 -24.21 12.13 -9.60
CA SER A 174 -25.48 12.84 -9.42
C SER A 174 -26.55 11.90 -8.83
N GLU A 175 -27.19 12.32 -7.73
CA GLU A 175 -28.29 11.59 -7.06
C GLU A 175 -29.49 11.27 -7.99
N ARG A 176 -29.59 11.98 -9.13
CA ARG A 176 -30.62 11.75 -10.16
C ARG A 176 -30.59 10.33 -10.75
N HIS A 177 -29.50 9.59 -10.57
CA HIS A 177 -29.41 8.16 -10.90
C HIS A 177 -28.90 7.37 -9.69
N PHE A 178 -29.67 7.37 -8.60
CA PHE A 178 -29.34 6.63 -7.36
C PHE A 178 -28.87 5.18 -7.63
N SER A 179 -29.45 4.50 -8.63
CA SER A 179 -29.02 3.16 -9.07
C SER A 179 -27.57 3.11 -9.61
N ASN A 180 -27.15 4.08 -10.43
CA ASN A 180 -25.79 4.14 -10.98
C ASN A 180 -24.77 4.50 -9.89
N ALA A 181 -25.15 5.36 -8.95
CA ALA A 181 -24.30 5.75 -7.84
C ALA A 181 -24.04 4.55 -6.91
N PHE A 182 -25.09 3.81 -6.55
CA PHE A 182 -24.99 2.61 -5.73
C PHE A 182 -24.17 1.51 -6.41
N SER A 183 -24.40 1.26 -7.70
CA SER A 183 -23.66 0.25 -8.46
C SER A 183 -22.16 0.56 -8.57
N THR A 184 -21.79 1.80 -8.86
CA THR A 184 -20.38 2.20 -9.02
C THR A 184 -19.62 2.12 -7.70
N THR A 185 -20.24 2.54 -6.60
CA THR A 185 -19.67 2.41 -5.26
C THR A 185 -19.55 0.93 -4.85
N GLY A 186 -20.57 0.11 -5.12
CA GLY A 186 -20.52 -1.32 -4.87
C GLY A 186 -19.41 -2.03 -5.66
N LEU A 187 -19.19 -1.62 -6.92
CA LEU A 187 -18.10 -2.12 -7.74
C LEU A 187 -16.73 -1.73 -7.18
N PHE A 188 -16.57 -0.50 -6.71
CA PHE A 188 -15.31 -0.04 -6.11
C PHE A 188 -14.92 -0.87 -4.87
N TYR A 189 -15.84 -1.08 -3.92
CA TYR A 189 -15.56 -1.84 -2.71
C TYR A 189 -15.40 -3.35 -2.96
N SER A 190 -16.17 -3.91 -3.90
CA SER A 190 -15.98 -5.32 -4.28
C SER A 190 -14.62 -5.55 -4.97
N ALA A 191 -14.19 -4.65 -5.87
CA ALA A 191 -12.85 -4.70 -6.44
C ALA A 191 -11.75 -4.56 -5.37
N ALA A 192 -11.97 -3.72 -4.36
CA ALA A 192 -11.06 -3.60 -3.21
C ALA A 192 -10.96 -4.91 -2.42
N ALA A 193 -12.10 -5.57 -2.15
CA ALA A 193 -12.17 -6.85 -1.45
C ALA A 193 -11.54 -8.01 -2.25
N LEU A 194 -11.66 -8.01 -3.57
CA LEU A 194 -11.02 -9.00 -4.46
C LEU A 194 -9.51 -8.80 -4.58
N GLY A 195 -9.01 -7.60 -4.26
CA GLY A 195 -7.60 -7.24 -4.40
C GLY A 195 -6.63 -8.25 -3.75
N PRO A 196 -6.78 -8.58 -2.45
CA PRO A 196 -5.91 -9.56 -1.79
C PRO A 196 -5.94 -10.94 -2.46
N ALA A 197 -7.11 -11.41 -2.91
CA ALA A 197 -7.22 -12.70 -3.61
C ALA A 197 -6.42 -12.69 -4.93
N CYS A 198 -6.55 -11.63 -5.74
CA CYS A 198 -5.72 -11.44 -6.92
C CYS A 198 -4.22 -11.39 -6.58
N GLY A 199 -3.87 -10.79 -5.44
CA GLY A 199 -2.50 -10.72 -4.93
C GLY A 199 -1.92 -12.09 -4.58
N PHE A 200 -2.69 -12.94 -3.90
CA PHE A 200 -2.27 -14.31 -3.60
C PHE A 200 -2.10 -15.16 -4.86
N ILE A 201 -3.05 -15.05 -5.81
CA ILE A 201 -2.97 -15.79 -7.09
C ILE A 201 -1.74 -15.35 -7.88
N ALA A 202 -1.50 -14.04 -7.99
CA ALA A 202 -0.32 -13.52 -8.65
C ALA A 202 0.97 -13.92 -7.92
N GLY A 203 0.95 -13.89 -6.58
CA GLY A 203 2.02 -14.40 -5.72
C GLY A 203 2.39 -15.84 -6.05
N ALA A 204 1.40 -16.73 -6.01
CA ALA A 204 1.55 -18.14 -6.34
C ALA A 204 2.12 -18.35 -7.76
N ALA A 205 1.64 -17.59 -8.75
CA ALA A 205 2.14 -17.69 -10.12
C ALA A 205 3.60 -17.23 -10.26
N PHE A 206 3.96 -16.07 -9.71
CA PHE A 206 5.34 -15.55 -9.79
C PHE A 206 6.33 -16.37 -8.96
N LEU A 207 5.87 -17.03 -7.90
CA LEU A 207 6.69 -17.90 -7.07
C LEU A 207 7.12 -19.20 -7.78
N GLN A 208 6.40 -19.62 -8.83
CA GLN A 208 6.78 -20.76 -9.67
C GLN A 208 7.88 -20.43 -10.68
N VAL A 209 8.18 -19.15 -10.90
CA VAL A 209 9.26 -18.70 -11.78
C VAL A 209 10.55 -18.59 -10.97
N TYR A 210 11.68 -19.04 -11.54
CA TYR A 210 12.98 -18.98 -10.87
C TYR A 210 13.40 -17.53 -10.55
N ILE A 211 13.96 -17.31 -9.36
CA ILE A 211 14.31 -15.99 -8.84
C ILE A 211 15.15 -15.13 -9.80
N ASP A 212 16.13 -15.70 -10.51
CA ASP A 212 17.03 -14.94 -11.40
C ASP A 212 16.61 -15.00 -12.89
N HIS A 213 15.31 -15.14 -13.18
CA HIS A 213 14.80 -15.12 -14.56
C HIS A 213 15.28 -13.86 -15.32
N PRO A 214 15.81 -13.96 -16.56
CA PRO A 214 15.72 -15.08 -17.51
C PRO A 214 16.84 -16.11 -17.43
N THR A 215 17.72 -16.02 -16.43
CA THR A 215 18.79 -17.02 -16.23
C THR A 215 18.17 -18.37 -15.91
N ARG A 216 18.67 -19.43 -16.54
CA ARG A 216 18.17 -20.80 -16.30
C ARG A 216 18.58 -21.26 -14.90
N PRO A 217 17.70 -21.97 -14.17
CA PRO A 217 18.09 -22.62 -12.92
C PRO A 217 19.17 -23.68 -13.20
N PRO A 218 20.05 -23.96 -12.22
CA PRO A 218 20.97 -25.08 -12.31
C PRO A 218 20.19 -26.41 -12.44
N SER A 219 20.74 -27.38 -13.16
CA SER A 219 20.03 -28.62 -13.55
C SER A 219 19.53 -29.48 -12.38
N SER A 220 20.09 -29.30 -11.18
CA SER A 220 19.68 -29.99 -9.96
C SER A 220 18.53 -29.31 -9.22
N LEU A 221 18.14 -28.09 -9.60
CA LEU A 221 17.14 -27.29 -8.90
C LEU A 221 15.77 -27.40 -9.59
N THR A 222 14.84 -28.06 -8.92
CA THR A 222 13.42 -28.13 -9.35
C THR A 222 12.54 -27.33 -8.40
N THR A 223 11.31 -26.99 -8.82
CA THR A 223 10.32 -26.26 -8.01
C THR A 223 9.91 -27.00 -6.73
N TYR A 224 10.15 -28.30 -6.66
CA TYR A 224 9.87 -29.13 -5.48
C TYR A 224 10.97 -29.10 -4.43
N ASN A 225 12.18 -28.64 -4.79
CA ASN A 225 13.29 -28.59 -3.86
C ASN A 225 13.10 -27.47 -2.86
N ALA A 226 13.47 -27.72 -1.59
CA ALA A 226 13.46 -26.70 -0.57
C ALA A 226 14.23 -25.46 -1.01
N ALA A 227 15.38 -25.58 -1.67
CA ALA A 227 16.19 -24.46 -2.16
C ALA A 227 15.58 -23.63 -3.31
N TRP A 228 14.37 -23.96 -3.79
CA TRP A 228 13.70 -23.12 -4.79
C TRP A 228 13.25 -21.79 -4.18
N LEU A 229 13.65 -20.69 -4.82
CA LEU A 229 13.14 -19.36 -4.56
C LEU A 229 12.47 -18.82 -5.81
N GLY A 230 11.27 -18.29 -5.61
CA GLY A 230 10.46 -17.71 -6.66
C GLY A 230 10.80 -16.25 -6.98
N ALA A 231 10.41 -15.79 -8.16
CA ALA A 231 10.63 -14.41 -8.64
C ALA A 231 9.69 -13.39 -7.98
N TRP A 232 9.90 -13.11 -6.69
CA TRP A 232 9.10 -12.17 -5.89
C TRP A 232 9.17 -10.70 -6.37
N TRP A 233 10.18 -10.32 -7.14
CA TRP A 233 10.36 -8.96 -7.66
C TRP A 233 9.47 -8.69 -8.88
N MET A 234 9.12 -9.74 -9.64
CA MET A 234 8.36 -9.61 -10.89
C MET A 234 6.98 -9.01 -10.67
N GLY A 235 6.27 -9.46 -9.62
CA GLY A 235 4.95 -8.91 -9.32
C GLY A 235 5.01 -7.44 -8.94
N MET A 236 6.04 -7.02 -8.19
CA MET A 236 6.22 -5.61 -7.84
C MET A 236 6.43 -4.72 -9.07
N LEU A 237 7.19 -5.18 -10.07
CA LEU A 237 7.33 -4.44 -11.33
C LEU A 237 6.02 -4.33 -12.10
N VAL A 238 5.25 -5.44 -12.19
CA VAL A 238 3.95 -5.46 -12.88
C VAL A 238 2.97 -4.51 -12.19
N PHE A 239 2.85 -4.60 -10.86
CA PHE A 239 1.95 -3.73 -10.11
C PHE A 239 2.40 -2.26 -10.13
N GLY A 240 3.70 -1.99 -10.11
CA GLY A 240 4.28 -0.66 -10.30
C GLY A 240 3.95 -0.06 -11.67
N GLY A 241 4.12 -0.85 -12.74
CA GLY A 241 3.74 -0.46 -14.10
C GLY A 241 2.25 -0.15 -14.24
N LEU A 242 1.40 -1.02 -13.70
CA LEU A 242 -0.06 -0.80 -13.68
C LEU A 242 -0.45 0.44 -12.88
N ALA A 243 0.23 0.73 -11.76
CA ALA A 243 0.01 1.95 -10.99
C ALA A 243 0.36 3.20 -11.81
N PHE A 244 1.44 3.20 -12.59
CA PHE A 244 1.78 4.33 -13.45
C PHE A 244 0.79 4.52 -14.60
N ILE A 245 0.38 3.42 -15.24
CA ILE A 245 -0.60 3.45 -16.34
C ILE A 245 -1.95 4.02 -15.83
N THR A 246 -2.44 3.52 -14.70
CA THR A 246 -3.72 3.97 -14.12
C THR A 246 -3.66 5.39 -13.56
N SER A 247 -2.48 5.83 -13.09
CA SER A 247 -2.28 7.19 -12.56
C SER A 247 -2.16 8.25 -13.66
N SER A 248 -1.60 7.91 -14.82
CA SER A 248 -1.33 8.88 -15.89
C SER A 248 -2.58 9.67 -16.34
N PRO A 249 -3.75 9.05 -16.57
CA PRO A 249 -4.99 9.77 -16.87
C PRO A 249 -5.47 10.66 -15.71
N ALA A 250 -5.29 10.23 -14.45
CA ALA A 250 -5.75 10.98 -13.29
C ALA A 250 -5.02 12.32 -13.11
N VAL A 251 -3.73 12.37 -13.46
CA VAL A 251 -2.94 13.61 -13.44
C VAL A 251 -3.28 14.54 -14.61
N ALA A 252 -3.75 13.99 -15.74
CA ALA A 252 -4.11 14.75 -16.93
C ALA A 252 -5.42 15.57 -16.77
N PHE A 253 -6.18 15.40 -15.68
CA PHE A 253 -7.41 16.15 -15.46
C PHE A 253 -7.17 17.67 -15.35
N PRO A 254 -7.90 18.51 -16.10
CA PRO A 254 -7.75 19.95 -16.08
C PRO A 254 -8.15 20.53 -14.72
N ARG A 255 -7.49 21.64 -14.34
CA ARG A 255 -7.70 22.27 -13.02
C ARG A 255 -9.10 22.89 -12.85
N ARG A 256 -9.80 23.16 -13.95
CA ARG A 256 -11.15 23.71 -13.96
C ARG A 256 -11.93 23.05 -15.08
N LEU A 257 -13.09 22.49 -14.74
CA LEU A 257 -14.11 22.16 -15.73
C LEU A 257 -14.75 23.48 -16.20
N PRO A 258 -15.04 23.66 -17.50
CA PRO A 258 -15.84 24.79 -17.94
C PRO A 258 -17.19 24.75 -17.21
N ALA A 259 -17.57 25.86 -16.60
CA ALA A 259 -18.83 25.96 -15.88
C ALA A 259 -19.97 25.63 -16.84
N GLN A 260 -20.85 24.70 -16.46
CA GLN A 260 -22.12 24.57 -17.16
C GLN A 260 -22.85 25.92 -17.02
N PRO A 261 -23.32 26.52 -18.11
CA PRO A 261 -24.27 27.63 -18.02
C PRO A 261 -25.44 27.13 -17.17
N CYS A 262 -25.69 27.80 -16.04
CA CYS A 262 -26.92 27.57 -15.28
C CYS A 262 -28.07 27.85 -16.24
N THR A 263 -28.64 26.79 -16.81
CA THR A 263 -29.94 26.92 -17.47
C THR A 263 -30.92 26.97 -16.30
N PRO A 264 -31.55 28.13 -16.01
CA PRO A 264 -32.60 28.15 -15.01
C PRO A 264 -33.61 27.06 -15.38
N PRO A 265 -34.16 26.32 -14.41
CA PRO A 265 -35.27 25.42 -14.71
C PRO A 265 -36.30 26.24 -15.47
N LEU A 266 -36.71 25.75 -16.65
CA LEU A 266 -37.88 26.30 -17.31
C LEU A 266 -39.00 26.22 -16.27
N LEU A 267 -39.45 27.38 -15.81
CA LEU A 267 -40.71 27.49 -15.11
C LEU A 267 -41.75 27.01 -16.11
N ASP A 268 -42.13 25.74 -16.01
CA ASP A 268 -43.34 25.27 -16.66
C ASP A 268 -44.48 26.13 -16.11
N SER A 269 -45.01 26.96 -17.01
CA SER A 269 -46.09 27.93 -16.82
C SER A 269 -47.43 27.29 -16.44
N SER A 270 -47.44 26.06 -15.93
CA SER A 270 -48.65 25.28 -15.65
C SER A 270 -48.89 24.99 -14.17
N THR A 271 -48.12 25.58 -13.24
CA THR A 271 -48.30 25.32 -11.80
C THR A 271 -48.43 26.59 -10.96
N GLU A 272 -49.22 27.56 -11.41
CA GLU A 272 -49.48 28.80 -10.65
C GLU A 272 -50.85 28.81 -9.92
N THR A 273 -51.48 27.66 -9.66
CA THR A 273 -52.83 27.69 -9.02
C THR A 273 -53.05 26.76 -7.82
N THR A 274 -52.05 26.03 -7.31
CA THR A 274 -52.35 25.00 -6.28
C THR A 274 -51.37 24.85 -5.13
N LEU A 275 -50.61 25.87 -4.73
CA LEU A 275 -49.86 25.81 -3.45
C LEU A 275 -49.84 27.14 -2.69
N VAL A 276 -51.03 27.65 -2.34
CA VAL A 276 -51.19 28.33 -1.04
C VAL A 276 -51.12 27.24 0.02
N GLY A 277 -49.99 27.15 0.71
CA GLY A 277 -49.86 26.32 1.91
C GLY A 277 -49.11 25.00 1.71
N ARG A 278 -47.78 25.07 1.66
CA ARG A 278 -46.93 24.07 2.34
C ARG A 278 -45.54 24.64 2.56
N SER A 279 -45.29 24.99 3.82
CA SER A 279 -43.96 25.17 4.39
C SER A 279 -43.18 23.87 4.22
N PHE A 280 -42.13 23.88 3.40
CA PHE A 280 -41.01 22.95 3.49
C PHE A 280 -39.75 23.71 3.11
N GLY A 281 -39.01 24.14 4.13
CA GLY A 281 -37.68 24.68 3.98
C GLY A 281 -36.74 23.60 3.44
N SER A 282 -36.50 23.61 2.14
CA SER A 282 -35.31 23.02 1.54
C SER A 282 -34.30 24.14 1.38
N LEU A 283 -33.31 24.17 2.28
CA LEU A 283 -32.12 25.02 2.18
C LEU A 283 -31.29 24.59 0.96
N VAL A 284 -31.71 25.03 -0.22
CA VAL A 284 -30.80 25.12 -1.37
C VAL A 284 -29.84 26.25 -1.05
N ASN A 285 -28.60 25.88 -0.76
CA ASN A 285 -27.52 26.80 -0.39
C ASN A 285 -27.29 27.81 -1.55
N PRO A 286 -27.60 29.10 -1.38
CA PRO A 286 -27.57 30.08 -2.48
C PRO A 286 -26.15 30.51 -2.88
N ARG A 287 -25.09 29.92 -2.29
CA ARG A 287 -23.69 30.31 -2.56
C ARG A 287 -23.07 29.73 -3.83
N ILE A 288 -23.79 28.93 -4.62
CA ILE A 288 -23.25 28.34 -5.87
C ILE A 288 -23.50 29.23 -7.09
N CYS A 289 -24.42 30.20 -7.01
CA CYS A 289 -24.54 31.24 -8.03
C CYS A 289 -24.16 32.57 -7.41
N GLY A 290 -23.05 33.15 -7.86
CA GLY A 290 -22.71 34.55 -7.60
C GLY A 290 -23.74 35.46 -8.25
N VAL A 291 -24.94 35.55 -7.66
CA VAL A 291 -25.90 36.61 -7.98
C VAL A 291 -25.45 37.80 -7.16
N SER A 292 -24.82 38.77 -7.84
CA SER A 292 -24.63 40.11 -7.30
C SER A 292 -26.01 40.67 -6.97
N THR A 293 -26.35 40.75 -5.69
CA THR A 293 -27.53 41.46 -5.22
C THR A 293 -27.27 42.96 -5.33
N THR A 294 -27.39 43.52 -6.54
CA THR A 294 -27.61 44.96 -6.71
C THR A 294 -29.04 45.25 -6.31
N ILE A 295 -29.21 45.78 -5.10
CA ILE A 295 -30.45 46.38 -4.61
C ILE A 295 -30.79 47.54 -5.56
N PRO A 296 -31.97 47.58 -6.23
CA PRO A 296 -32.36 48.75 -7.00
C PRO A 296 -32.74 49.88 -6.04
N ALA A 297 -32.18 51.07 -6.30
CA ALA A 297 -32.49 52.29 -5.56
C ALA A 297 -34.00 52.63 -5.66
N PRO A 298 -34.62 53.16 -4.60
CA PRO A 298 -36.03 53.55 -4.64
C PRO A 298 -36.23 54.77 -5.56
N LEU A 299 -37.18 54.65 -6.48
CA LEU A 299 -37.66 55.74 -7.35
C LEU A 299 -38.27 56.90 -6.53
N PRO A 300 -38.17 58.15 -7.02
CA PRO A 300 -38.64 59.33 -6.31
C PRO A 300 -40.17 59.41 -6.28
N GLN A 301 -40.71 59.75 -5.11
CA GLN A 301 -42.15 60.00 -4.89
C GLN A 301 -42.58 61.26 -5.67
N LEU A 302 -43.57 61.13 -6.55
CA LEU A 302 -44.32 62.24 -7.14
C LEU A 302 -45.29 62.83 -6.09
N PRO A 303 -45.41 64.15 -5.97
CA PRO A 303 -46.37 64.77 -5.04
C PRO A 303 -47.80 64.63 -5.58
N LEU A 304 -48.69 64.13 -4.73
CA LEU A 304 -50.14 64.23 -4.89
C LEU A 304 -50.57 65.68 -4.62
N ASN A 305 -51.33 66.25 -5.56
CA ASN A 305 -52.18 67.42 -5.36
C ASN A 305 -53.63 66.96 -5.47
#